data_AF-A0A6A5UKA8-F1
#
_entry.id   AF-A0A6A5UKA8-F1
#
_cell.length_a   1.000
_cell.length_b   1.000
_cell.length_c   1.000
_cell.angle_alpha   90.00
_cell.angle_beta   90.00
_cell.angle_gamma   90.00
#
_symmetry.space_group_name_H-M   'P 1'
#
loop_
_entity.id
_entity.type
_entity.pdbx_description
1 polymer ?
#
loop_
_entity_poly.entity_id
_entity_poly.type
_entity_poly.pdbx_seq_one_letter_code
_entity_poly.pdbx_strand_id
1 'polypeptide(L)' 'TAVKLDHLGPMVVNRDGTLSRIANWEHMTEIERQNTLRILGKRNQLRMETLK' A
#
# COMPACT_ATOMS: atom_id res chain seq x y z
N THR A 1 -13.73 20.92 -6.90
CA THR A 1 -12.29 20.74 -7.13
C THR A 1 -11.89 19.36 -6.69
N ALA A 2 -11.76 18.40 -7.60
CA ALA A 2 -11.27 17.07 -7.26
C ALA A 2 -9.77 17.16 -7.01
N VAL A 3 -9.36 17.06 -5.75
CA VAL A 3 -7.93 16.93 -5.42
C VAL A 3 -7.50 15.59 -6.00
N LYS A 4 -6.68 15.60 -7.05
CA LYS A 4 -6.08 14.40 -7.59
C LYS A 4 -5.11 13.86 -6.53
N LEU A 5 -5.55 12.84 -5.83
CA LEU A 5 -4.77 12.11 -4.81
C LEU A 5 -3.74 11.17 -5.47
N ASP A 6 -3.27 11.49 -6.68
CA ASP A 6 -2.40 10.66 -7.53
C ASP A 6 -1.02 10.41 -6.88
N HIS A 7 -0.67 11.25 -5.91
CA HIS A 7 0.55 11.20 -5.10
C HIS A 7 0.47 10.20 -3.95
N LEU A 8 -0.73 9.76 -3.58
CA LEU A 8 -0.91 8.89 -2.43
C LEU A 8 -0.64 7.44 -2.83
N GLY A 9 0.37 6.86 -2.19
CA GLY A 9 0.73 5.47 -2.37
C GLY A 9 -0.36 4.48 -1.98
N PRO A 10 -0.16 3.19 -2.32
CA PRO A 10 -1.13 2.14 -2.06
C PRO A 10 -1.39 1.98 -0.56
N MET A 11 -2.61 1.57 -0.21
CA MET A 11 -2.96 1.26 1.18
C MET A 11 -2.31 -0.05 1.63
N VAL A 12 -1.89 -0.06 2.88
CA VAL A 12 -1.24 -1.17 3.58
C VAL A 12 -2.14 -1.59 4.72
N VAL A 13 -2.44 -2.89 4.79
CA VAL A 13 -3.11 -3.49 5.95
C VAL A 13 -2.03 -3.87 6.94
N ASN A 14 -2.11 -3.41 8.18
CA ASN A 14 -1.17 -3.78 9.24
C ASN A 14 -1.63 -5.05 9.96
N ARG A 15 -0.73 -5.67 10.74
CA ARG A 15 -1.05 -6.89 11.50
C ARG A 15 -2.05 -6.66 12.63
N ASP A 16 -2.12 -5.43 13.14
CA ASP A 16 -3.05 -4.98 14.17
C ASP A 16 -4.44 -4.64 13.60
N GLY A 17 -4.65 -4.81 12.29
CA GLY A 17 -5.91 -4.50 11.61
C GLY A 17 -6.06 -3.03 11.19
N THR A 18 -5.10 -2.17 11.50
CA THR A 18 -5.13 -0.78 11.04
C THR A 18 -4.76 -0.65 9.56
N LEU A 19 -5.20 0.44 8.94
CA LEU A 19 -4.83 0.82 7.58
C LEU A 19 -3.80 1.94 7.60
N SER A 20 -2.76 1.81 6.79
CA SER A 20 -1.71 2.84 6.62
C SER A 20 -1.44 3.08 5.15
N ARG A 21 -0.75 4.18 4.82
CA ARG A 21 -0.27 4.46 3.45
C ARG A 21 1.25 4.45 3.43
N ILE A 22 1.83 4.13 2.28
CA ILE A 22 3.28 4.21 2.09
C ILE A 22 3.67 5.69 1.98
N ALA A 23 4.29 6.22 3.04
CA ALA A 23 4.61 7.64 3.16
C ALA A 23 5.67 8.12 2.15
N ASN A 24 6.61 7.25 1.77
CA ASN A 24 7.68 7.56 0.82
C ASN A 24 7.35 7.19 -0.63
N TRP A 25 6.09 6.88 -0.96
CA TRP A 25 5.70 6.35 -2.27
C TRP A 25 6.14 7.23 -3.45
N GLU A 26 6.01 8.54 -3.32
CA GLU A 26 6.39 9.50 -4.36
C GLU A 26 7.89 9.54 -4.64
N HIS A 27 8.69 9.19 -3.63
CA HIS A 27 10.15 9.18 -3.72
C HIS A 27 10.67 7.83 -4.22
N MET A 28 9.80 6.84 -4.43
CA MET A 28 10.20 5.53 -4.94
C MET A 28 10.40 5.57 -6.45
N THR A 29 11.47 4.93 -6.91
CA THR A 29 11.71 4.68 -8.32
C THR A 29 10.62 3.78 -8.89
N GLU A 30 10.43 3.79 -10.22
CA GLU A 30 9.40 2.96 -10.86
C GLU A 30 9.60 1.46 -10.54
N ILE A 31 10.86 1.00 -10.52
CA ILE A 31 11.18 -0.41 -10.22
C ILE A 31 10.78 -0.76 -8.77
N GLU A 32 11.04 0.14 -7.82
CA GLU A 32 10.64 -0.07 -6.42
C GLU A 32 9.11 -0.07 -6.26
N ARG A 33 8.41 0.82 -6.96
CA ARG A 33 6.94 0.88 -6.97
C ARG A 33 6.34 -0.42 -7.51
N GLN A 34 6.84 -0.93 -8.64
CA GLN A 34 6.38 -2.19 -9.23
C GLN A 34 6.59 -3.38 -8.29
N ASN A 35 7.78 -3.49 -7.69
CA ASN A 35 8.09 -4.54 -6.72
C ASN A 35 7.20 -4.46 -5.48
N THR A 36 6.95 -3.24 -5.01
CA THR A 36 6.10 -2.98 -3.85
C THR A 36 4.66 -3.40 -4.12
N LEU A 37 4.07 -3.00 -5.25
CA LEU A 37 2.71 -3.39 -5.61
C LEU A 37 2.57 -4.92 -5.73
N ARG A 38 3.53 -5.58 -6.36
CA ARG A 38 3.54 -7.04 -6.55
C ARG A 38 3.50 -7.79 -5.22
N ILE A 39 4.24 -7.34 -4.21
CA ILE A 39 4.34 -8.01 -2.92
C ILE A 39 3.23 -7.57 -1.97
N LEU A 40 2.86 -6.28 -2.01
CA LEU A 40 1.88 -5.68 -1.11
C LEU A 40 0.50 -6.31 -1.25
N GLY A 41 0.05 -6.60 -2.48
CA GLY A 41 -1.23 -7.27 -2.71
C GLY A 41 -1.34 -8.61 -1.96
N LYS A 42 -0.33 -9.47 -2.10
CA LYS A 42 -0.27 -10.77 -1.40
C LYS A 42 -0.22 -10.60 0.11
N ARG A 43 0.55 -9.64 0.61
CA ARG A 43 0.68 -9.37 2.06
C ARG A 43 -0.62 -8.84 2.66
N ASN A 44 -1.29 -7.91 1.98
CA ASN A 44 -2.56 -7.37 2.44
C ASN A 44 -3.62 -8.46 2.46
N GLN A 45 -3.68 -9.31 1.43
CA GLN A 45 -4.63 -10.43 1.40
C GLN A 45 -4.43 -11.37 2.59
N LEU A 46 -3.20 -11.83 2.84
CA LEU A 46 -2.91 -12.72 3.98
C LEU A 46 -3.26 -12.08 5.33
N ARG A 47 -2.98 -10.78 5.48
CA ARG A 47 -3.32 -10.03 6.71
C ARG A 47 -4.83 -9.90 6.87
N MET A 48 -5.57 -9.64 5.79
CA MET A 48 -7.03 -9.58 5.80
C MET A 48 -7.66 -10.93 6.13
N GLU A 49 -7.09 -12.04 5.64
CA GLU A 49 -7.54 -13.40 5.99
C GLU A 49 -7.33 -13.72 7.47
N THR A 50 -6.28 -13.17 8.10
CA THR A 50 -6.00 -13.36 9.54
C THR A 50 -6.96 -12.55 10.43
N LEU A 51 -7.62 -11.52 9.88
CA LEU A 51 -8.54 -10.65 10.61
C LEU A 51 -10.02 -11.05 10.43
N LYS A 52 -10.31 -12.05 9.59
CA LYS A 52 -11.63 -12.66 9.42
C LYS A 52 -11.88 -13.73 10.46
#